data_AF-A0A7V9DVA7-F1
#
_entry.id   AF-A0A7V9DVA7-F1
#
_cell.length_a   1.000
_cell.length_b   1.000
_cell.length_c   1.000
_cell.angle_alpha   90.00
_cell.angle_beta   90.00
_cell.angle_gamma   90.00
#
_symmetry.space_group_name_H-M   'P 1'
#
loop_
_entity.id
_entity.type
_entity.pdbx_description
1 polymer ?
#
loop_
_entity_poly.entity_id
_entity_poly.type
_entity_poly.pdbx_seq_one_letter_code
_entity_poly.pdbx_strand_id
1 'polypeptide(L)'
;MQSQRLNERRNILKAAAGAGFATLGGSALAQAFEFKPNQRYPDPAVQILDTSFTKYRIYSSTLEQVATGMRWAEGPAYFPGASAGAPGYVLVSDIPNNRIMKFDETSGQFTVFRA
;
A
#
# COMPACT_ATOMS: atom_id res chain seq x y z
N MET A 1 34.63 -40.34 -27.18
CA MET A 1 34.12 -40.00 -25.82
C MET A 1 34.21 -38.51 -25.43
N GLN A 2 34.99 -37.65 -26.12
CA GLN A 2 35.17 -36.23 -25.73
C GLN A 2 34.09 -35.28 -26.27
N SER A 3 33.49 -35.62 -27.42
CA SER A 3 32.40 -34.86 -28.07
C SER A 3 31.07 -34.90 -27.29
N GLN A 4 30.74 -36.03 -26.66
CA GLN A 4 29.50 -36.16 -25.84
C GLN A 4 29.51 -35.24 -24.61
N ARG A 5 30.66 -35.09 -23.94
CA ARG A 5 30.84 -34.18 -22.79
C ARG A 5 30.69 -32.70 -23.15
N LEU A 6 30.98 -32.30 -24.39
CA LEU A 6 30.80 -30.91 -24.86
C LEU A 6 29.32 -30.59 -25.14
N ASN A 7 28.57 -31.58 -25.65
CA ASN A 7 27.14 -31.44 -25.93
C ASN A 7 26.30 -31.43 -24.65
N GLU A 8 26.67 -32.23 -23.63
CA GLU A 8 26.04 -32.19 -22.30
C GLU A 8 26.19 -30.82 -21.62
N ARG A 9 27.39 -30.24 -21.64
CA ARG A 9 27.65 -28.90 -21.06
C ARG A 9 26.83 -27.81 -21.74
N ARG A 10 26.68 -27.85 -23.07
CA ARG A 10 25.83 -26.91 -23.83
C ARG A 10 24.35 -27.09 -23.51
N ASN A 11 23.89 -28.31 -23.29
CA ASN A 11 22.49 -28.57 -22.95
C ASN A 11 22.16 -28.12 -21.52
N ILE A 12 23.09 -28.28 -20.57
CA ILE A 12 22.95 -27.74 -19.20
C ILE A 12 22.90 -26.21 -19.21
N LEU A 13 23.74 -25.55 -20.02
CA LEU A 13 23.72 -24.08 -20.15
C LEU A 13 22.41 -23.56 -20.75
N LYS A 14 21.82 -24.29 -21.72
CA LYS A 14 20.51 -23.97 -22.30
C LYS A 14 19.36 -24.18 -21.31
N ALA A 15 19.43 -25.21 -20.46
CA ALA A 15 18.42 -25.44 -19.42
C ALA A 15 18.47 -24.37 -18.31
N ALA A 16 19.66 -23.89 -17.96
CA ALA A 16 19.83 -22.82 -16.96
C ALA A 16 19.29 -21.45 -17.44
N ALA A 17 19.37 -21.15 -18.74
CA ALA A 17 18.84 -19.92 -19.31
C ALA A 17 17.29 -19.86 -19.35
N GLY A 18 16.61 -21.01 -19.35
CA GLY A 18 15.14 -21.10 -19.40
C GLY A 18 14.44 -20.94 -18.06
N ALA A 19 15.12 -21.21 -16.94
CA ALA A 19 14.52 -21.23 -15.60
C ALA A 19 14.73 -19.95 -14.78
N GLY A 20 15.55 -19.00 -15.26
CA GLY A 20 16.02 -17.87 -14.47
C GLY A 20 15.20 -16.57 -14.51
N PHE A 21 14.15 -16.46 -15.33
CA PHE A 21 13.46 -15.19 -15.56
C PHE A 21 12.04 -15.06 -14.99
N ALA A 22 11.56 -16.02 -14.20
CA ALA A 22 10.15 -16.05 -13.77
C ALA A 22 9.84 -15.36 -12.41
N THR A 23 10.79 -14.65 -11.76
CA THR A 23 10.56 -14.15 -10.38
C THR A 23 10.67 -12.63 -10.18
N LEU A 24 10.89 -11.81 -11.22
CA LEU A 24 11.10 -10.36 -11.01
C LEU A 24 9.82 -9.50 -11.03
N GLY A 25 8.63 -10.09 -11.08
CA GLY A 25 7.35 -9.37 -11.08
C GLY A 25 6.61 -9.32 -9.74
N GLY A 26 7.25 -9.70 -8.63
CA GLY A 26 6.59 -9.69 -7.32
C GLY A 26 6.29 -8.27 -6.87
N SER A 27 5.02 -7.97 -6.59
CA SER A 27 4.60 -6.71 -5.97
C SER A 27 5.52 -6.40 -4.79
N ALA A 28 6.15 -5.23 -4.83
CA ALA A 28 7.06 -4.84 -3.77
C ALA A 28 6.19 -4.48 -2.56
N LEU A 29 6.21 -5.30 -1.51
CA LEU A 29 5.57 -4.97 -0.24
C LEU A 29 6.53 -4.10 0.58
N ALA A 30 5.98 -3.18 1.39
CA ALA A 30 6.76 -2.50 2.42
C ALA A 30 6.86 -3.34 3.70
N GLN A 31 7.91 -3.11 4.48
CA GLN A 31 7.89 -3.45 5.89
C GLN A 31 6.85 -2.57 6.59
N ALA A 32 5.92 -3.21 7.30
CA ALA A 32 4.91 -2.55 8.11
C ALA A 32 4.91 -3.16 9.51
N PHE A 33 4.60 -2.35 10.51
CA PHE A 33 4.27 -2.80 11.85
C PHE A 33 2.75 -2.85 12.01
N GLU A 34 2.28 -3.71 12.91
CA GLU A 34 0.86 -3.81 13.25
C GLU A 34 0.35 -2.48 13.80
N PHE A 35 -0.75 -1.98 13.25
CA PHE A 35 -1.47 -0.84 13.82
C PHE A 35 -2.32 -1.29 15.02
N LYS A 36 -2.22 -0.58 16.14
CA LYS A 36 -3.02 -0.83 17.35
C LYS A 36 -3.85 0.40 17.68
N PRO A 37 -5.20 0.35 17.54
CA PRO A 37 -6.07 1.45 17.94
C PRO A 37 -5.94 1.75 19.43
N ASN A 38 -6.10 3.01 19.81
CA ASN A 38 -6.19 3.37 21.22
C ASN A 38 -7.64 3.23 21.73
N GLN A 39 -7.79 2.70 22.94
CA GLN A 39 -9.10 2.50 23.58
C GLN A 39 -9.56 3.70 24.41
N ARG A 40 -8.68 4.67 24.69
CA ARG A 40 -8.99 5.81 25.56
C ARG A 40 -8.82 7.13 24.85
N TYR A 41 -9.71 8.04 25.20
CA TYR A 41 -9.61 9.45 24.85
C TYR A 41 -8.89 10.25 25.95
N PRO A 42 -8.12 11.28 25.59
CA PRO A 42 -7.85 11.66 24.20
C PRO A 42 -6.71 10.80 23.62
N ASP A 43 -6.75 10.52 22.31
CA ASP A 43 -5.74 9.63 21.69
C ASP A 43 -4.33 10.23 21.80
N PRO A 44 -3.37 9.56 22.47
CA PRO A 44 -1.99 10.02 22.63
C PRO A 44 -1.21 10.07 21.31
N ALA A 45 -1.68 9.42 20.24
CA ALA A 45 -1.09 9.58 18.91
C ALA A 45 -1.35 10.98 18.32
N VAL A 46 -2.36 11.71 18.82
CA VAL A 46 -2.65 13.10 18.42
C VAL A 46 -1.98 14.06 19.40
N GLN A 47 -0.87 14.64 18.96
CA GLN A 47 -0.09 15.61 19.73
C GLN A 47 -0.39 17.05 19.28
N ILE A 48 -0.56 17.94 20.25
CA ILE A 48 -0.68 19.38 20.01
C ILE A 48 0.69 19.99 20.28
N LEU A 49 1.35 20.47 19.22
CA LEU A 49 2.68 21.08 19.33
C LEU A 49 2.62 22.55 19.77
N ASP A 50 1.51 23.24 19.47
CA ASP A 50 1.27 24.63 19.87
C ASP A 50 -0.20 24.81 20.32
N THR A 51 -0.40 25.57 21.39
CA THR A 51 -1.72 25.76 22.01
C THR A 51 -2.78 26.31 21.05
N SER A 52 -2.40 27.09 20.02
CA SER A 52 -3.33 27.61 19.01
C SER A 52 -4.05 26.50 18.21
N PHE A 53 -3.48 25.29 18.15
CA PHE A 53 -4.12 24.14 17.49
C PHE A 53 -5.17 23.43 18.34
N THR A 54 -5.31 23.77 19.63
CA THR A 54 -6.26 23.09 20.55
C THR A 54 -7.69 23.09 20.01
N LYS A 55 -8.11 24.15 19.31
CA LYS A 55 -9.45 24.28 18.70
C LYS A 55 -9.74 23.29 17.57
N TYR A 56 -8.72 22.67 16.98
CA TYR A 56 -8.88 21.68 15.90
C TYR A 56 -8.93 20.24 16.42
N ARG A 57 -8.66 20.01 17.70
CA ARG A 57 -8.73 18.68 18.29
C ARG A 57 -10.20 18.29 18.51
N ILE A 58 -10.61 17.19 17.88
CA ILE A 58 -11.79 16.45 18.30
C ILE A 58 -11.39 15.59 19.50
N TYR A 59 -11.96 15.86 20.68
CA TYR A 59 -11.55 15.19 21.92
C TYR A 59 -11.94 13.70 21.93
N SER A 60 -13.14 13.40 21.45
CA SER A 60 -13.75 12.07 21.41
C SER A 60 -13.47 11.32 20.11
N SER A 61 -12.21 11.32 19.65
CA SER A 61 -11.79 10.59 18.45
C SER A 61 -10.42 9.93 18.63
N THR A 62 -10.19 8.84 17.89
CA THR A 62 -8.92 8.12 17.79
C THR A 62 -8.49 7.99 16.33
N LEU A 63 -7.23 7.65 16.10
CA LEU A 63 -6.77 7.28 14.76
C LEU A 63 -7.36 5.94 14.32
N GLU A 64 -7.67 5.83 13.03
CA GLU A 64 -8.14 4.60 12.39
C GLU A 64 -7.23 4.27 11.20
N GLN A 65 -6.93 2.98 11.03
CA GLN A 65 -6.25 2.48 9.85
C GLN A 65 -7.30 1.89 8.91
N VAL A 66 -7.58 2.60 7.82
CA VAL A 66 -8.59 2.20 6.82
C VAL A 66 -8.02 1.31 5.71
N ALA A 67 -6.69 1.22 5.59
CA ALA A 67 -6.02 0.52 4.50
C ALA A 67 -4.58 0.10 4.85
N THR A 68 -4.13 -1.00 4.24
CA THR A 68 -2.72 -1.48 4.25
C THR A 68 -2.35 -2.04 2.87
N GLY A 69 -1.13 -2.58 2.72
CA GLY A 69 -0.73 -3.33 1.51
C GLY A 69 -0.11 -2.50 0.39
N MET A 70 0.20 -1.23 0.64
CA MET A 70 1.02 -0.39 -0.23
C MET A 70 2.50 -0.49 0.14
N ARG A 71 3.40 -0.22 -0.80
CA ARG A 71 4.82 0.00 -0.48
C ARG A 71 5.07 1.42 -0.01
N TRP A 72 4.45 2.37 -0.70
CA TRP A 72 4.59 3.78 -0.37
C TRP A 72 3.31 4.51 -0.78
N ALA A 73 2.49 4.82 0.22
CA ALA A 73 1.27 5.59 0.06
C ALA A 73 1.59 7.09 -0.07
N GLU A 74 1.28 7.72 -1.20
CA GLU A 74 1.48 9.17 -1.41
C GLU A 74 0.35 9.84 -2.16
N GLY A 75 0.34 11.18 -2.13
CA GLY A 75 -0.57 12.00 -2.92
C GLY A 75 -2.06 11.70 -2.68
N PRO A 76 -2.54 11.67 -1.43
CA PRO A 76 -3.95 11.43 -1.16
C PRO A 76 -4.80 12.56 -1.75
N ALA A 77 -5.85 12.19 -2.50
CA ALA A 77 -6.83 13.12 -3.05
C ALA A 77 -8.24 12.64 -2.75
N TYR A 78 -9.04 13.49 -2.09
CA TYR A 78 -10.43 13.18 -1.76
C TYR A 78 -11.38 13.62 -2.86
N PHE A 79 -12.31 12.73 -3.23
CA PHE A 79 -13.40 12.97 -4.16
C PHE A 79 -14.72 12.87 -3.39
N PRO A 80 -15.43 13.99 -3.18
CA PRO A 80 -16.66 13.98 -2.41
C PRO A 80 -17.78 13.22 -3.13
N GLY A 81 -18.75 12.73 -2.36
CA GLY A 81 -19.95 12.09 -2.90
C GLY A 81 -20.82 13.05 -3.73
N ALA A 82 -21.83 12.48 -4.39
CA ALA A 82 -22.70 13.21 -5.32
C ALA A 82 -23.52 14.34 -4.67
N SER A 83 -23.68 14.32 -3.35
CA SER A 83 -24.38 15.33 -2.57
C SER A 83 -23.60 15.65 -1.29
N ALA A 84 -23.88 16.80 -0.69
CA ALA A 84 -23.28 17.19 0.57
C ALA A 84 -23.56 16.13 1.66
N GLY A 85 -22.50 15.61 2.27
CA GLY A 85 -22.57 14.57 3.29
C GLY A 85 -22.72 13.14 2.75
N ALA A 86 -22.83 12.94 1.44
CA ALA A 86 -22.73 11.60 0.86
C ALA A 86 -21.28 11.08 0.90
N PRO A 87 -21.08 9.77 1.10
CA PRO A 87 -19.74 9.17 1.14
C PRO A 87 -19.00 9.40 -0.19
N GLY A 88 -17.73 9.73 -0.07
CA GLY A 88 -16.80 9.92 -1.18
C GLY A 88 -15.83 8.75 -1.30
N TYR A 89 -14.65 9.05 -1.83
CA TYR A 89 -13.52 8.14 -1.85
C TYR A 89 -12.20 8.89 -1.86
N VAL A 90 -11.14 8.24 -1.38
CA VAL A 90 -9.77 8.76 -1.43
C VAL A 90 -8.99 7.97 -2.47
N LEU A 91 -8.30 8.66 -3.38
CA LEU A 91 -7.27 8.06 -4.22
C LEU A 91 -5.90 8.29 -3.61
N VAL A 92 -5.04 7.28 -3.67
CA VAL A 92 -3.65 7.33 -3.18
C VAL A 92 -2.74 6.64 -4.20
N SER A 93 -1.56 7.19 -4.45
CA SER A 93 -0.56 6.56 -5.31
C SER A 93 0.26 5.54 -4.52
N ASP A 94 0.49 4.37 -5.09
CA ASP A 94 1.46 3.37 -4.61
C ASP A 94 2.58 3.26 -5.64
N ILE A 95 3.44 4.29 -5.68
CA ILE A 95 4.42 4.54 -6.76
C ILE A 95 5.28 3.31 -7.08
N PRO A 96 5.86 2.60 -6.08
CA PRO A 96 6.72 1.45 -6.38
C PRO A 96 5.98 0.28 -7.04
N ASN A 97 4.66 0.21 -6.92
CA ASN A 97 3.82 -0.83 -7.52
C ASN A 97 3.07 -0.34 -8.77
N ASN A 98 3.41 0.85 -9.30
CA ASN A 98 2.83 1.45 -10.51
C ASN A 98 1.28 1.41 -10.52
N ARG A 99 0.65 1.74 -9.40
CA ARG A 99 -0.81 1.68 -9.28
C ARG A 99 -1.37 2.84 -8.46
N ILE A 100 -2.62 3.16 -8.74
CA ILE A 100 -3.46 4.06 -7.93
C ILE A 100 -4.42 3.18 -7.14
N MET A 101 -4.49 3.42 -5.85
CA MET A 101 -5.39 2.76 -4.91
C MET A 101 -6.60 3.66 -4.62
N LYS A 102 -7.75 3.06 -4.32
CA LYS A 102 -8.98 3.73 -3.90
C LYS A 102 -9.46 3.18 -2.56
N PHE A 103 -9.64 4.06 -1.58
CA PHE A 103 -10.46 3.80 -0.40
C PHE A 103 -11.87 4.34 -0.64
N ASP A 104 -12.87 3.47 -0.62
CA ASP A 104 -14.26 3.80 -0.87
C ASP A 104 -15.03 3.89 0.46
N GLU A 105 -15.47 5.08 0.85
CA GLU A 105 -16.08 5.32 2.17
C GLU A 105 -17.42 4.60 2.33
N THR A 106 -18.14 4.32 1.23
CA THR A 106 -19.44 3.65 1.28
C THR A 106 -19.29 2.19 1.68
N SER A 107 -18.28 1.53 1.13
CA SER A 107 -18.05 0.10 1.31
C SER A 107 -16.95 -0.23 2.32
N GLY A 108 -16.15 0.76 2.71
CA GLY A 108 -14.94 0.58 3.51
C GLY A 108 -13.83 -0.18 2.76
N GLN A 109 -13.96 -0.37 1.45
CA GLN A 109 -13.04 -1.21 0.68
C GLN A 109 -11.83 -0.43 0.19
N PHE A 110 -10.67 -1.09 0.22
CA PHE A 110 -9.42 -0.59 -0.33
C PHE A 110 -8.97 -1.42 -1.54
N THR A 111 -9.06 -0.84 -2.74
CA THR A 111 -8.93 -1.58 -4.01
C THR A 111 -8.05 -0.84 -5.01
N VAL A 112 -7.57 -1.56 -6.04
CA VAL A 112 -6.85 -0.93 -7.16
C VAL A 112 -7.83 -0.15 -8.02
N PHE A 113 -7.57 1.14 -8.22
CA PHE A 113 -8.31 2.00 -9.13
C PHE A 113 -7.77 1.93 -10.57
N ARG A 114 -6.43 1.90 -10.70
CA ARG A 114 -5.70 1.81 -11.97
C ARG A 114 -4.33 1.18 -11.74
N ALA A 115 -3.85 0.33 -12.66
CA ALA A 115 -2.51 -0.26 -12.67
C ALA A 115 -2.00 -0.40 -14.11
#